data_AF-U1PVZ6-F1
#
_entry.id   AF-U1PVZ6-F1
#
_cell.length_a   1.000
_cell.length_b   1.000
_cell.length_c   1.000
_cell.angle_alpha   90.00
_cell.angle_beta   90.00
_cell.angle_gamma   90.00
#
_symmetry.space_group_name_H-M   'P 1'
#
loop_
_entity.id
_entity.type
_entity.pdbx_description
1 polymer ?
#
loop_
_entity_poly.entity_id
_entity_poly.type
_entity_poly.pdbx_seq_one_letter_code
_entity_poly.pdbx_strand_id
1 'polypeptide(L)'
;MRKWLEKHEVPKEDIFEDHAGFSTYESMYRASAIFKAHSIVVVTQRYHLARSIYIGRELGLDVWGIASGGNNYSQQFKRDVREWIARTKDFVQVVIKPKPKYLGPVIPIDGNGTIENR
;
A
#
# COMPACT_ATOMS: atom_id res chain seq x y z
N MET A 1 -8.76 6.95 -7.68
CA MET A 1 -9.13 5.54 -7.86
C MET A 1 -10.62 5.33 -7.67
N ARG A 2 -11.24 5.81 -6.57
CA ARG A 2 -12.68 5.63 -6.26
C ARG A 2 -13.62 5.77 -7.45
N LYS A 3 -13.65 6.92 -8.13
CA LYS A 3 -14.56 7.14 -9.28
C LYS A 3 -14.43 6.07 -10.38
N TRP A 4 -13.24 5.53 -10.59
CA TRP A 4 -13.01 4.47 -11.55
C TRP A 4 -13.63 3.15 -11.07
N LEU A 5 -13.44 2.79 -9.79
CA LEU A 5 -14.05 1.61 -9.17
C LEU A 5 -15.58 1.69 -9.17
N GLU A 6 -16.15 2.84 -8.79
CA GLU A 6 -17.61 3.06 -8.81
C GLU A 6 -18.20 2.92 -10.22
N LYS A 7 -17.47 3.41 -11.24
CA LYS A 7 -17.88 3.25 -12.65
C LYS A 7 -17.88 1.78 -13.10
N HIS A 8 -17.05 0.94 -12.47
CA HIS A 8 -16.97 -0.50 -12.72
C HIS A 8 -17.75 -1.29 -11.67
N GLU A 9 -18.81 -0.71 -11.12
CA GLU A 9 -19.81 -1.38 -10.28
C GLU A 9 -19.27 -1.94 -8.95
N VAL A 10 -18.13 -1.43 -8.47
CA VAL A 10 -17.69 -1.69 -7.11
C VAL A 10 -18.59 -0.90 -6.14
N PRO A 11 -19.24 -1.54 -5.14
CA PRO A 11 -20.06 -0.85 -4.15
C PRO A 11 -19.26 0.23 -3.42
N LYS A 12 -19.89 1.37 -3.15
CA LYS A 12 -19.19 2.53 -2.57
C LYS A 12 -18.74 2.28 -1.14
N GLU A 13 -19.54 1.50 -0.42
CA GLU A 13 -19.34 0.99 0.93
C GLU A 13 -18.12 0.06 1.03
N ASP A 14 -17.73 -0.60 -0.06
CA ASP A 14 -16.56 -1.48 -0.10
C ASP A 14 -15.27 -0.74 -0.50
N ILE A 15 -15.37 0.56 -0.84
CA ILE A 15 -14.23 1.39 -1.25
C ILE A 15 -13.80 2.25 -0.06
N PHE A 16 -12.64 1.93 0.50
CA PHE A 16 -11.97 2.71 1.53
C PHE A 16 -10.78 3.48 0.93
N GLU A 17 -10.68 4.78 1.22
CA GLU A 17 -9.59 5.62 0.72
C GLU A 17 -8.59 5.96 1.84
N ASP A 18 -7.32 5.60 1.66
CA ASP A 18 -6.26 6.04 2.55
C ASP A 18 -5.54 7.29 2.02
N HIS A 19 -5.80 8.44 2.63
CA HIS A 19 -5.16 9.71 2.28
C HIS A 19 -3.83 9.95 2.99
N ALA A 20 -3.38 9.04 3.88
CA ALA A 20 -2.18 9.22 4.70
C ALA A 20 -1.10 8.15 4.49
N GLY A 21 -1.20 7.33 3.42
CA GLY A 21 -0.19 6.35 3.02
C GLY A 21 0.90 6.96 2.12
N PHE A 22 1.74 7.86 2.65
CA PHE A 22 2.73 8.59 1.83
C PHE A 22 3.94 7.76 1.40
N SER A 23 4.13 6.59 2.00
CA SER A 23 5.20 5.65 1.67
C SER A 23 4.70 4.21 1.60
N THR A 24 5.50 3.32 1.00
CA THR A 24 5.20 1.88 1.01
C THR A 24 5.03 1.34 2.42
N TYR A 25 5.88 1.78 3.37
CA TYR A 25 5.78 1.34 4.75
C TYR A 25 4.49 1.82 5.42
N GLU A 26 4.18 3.11 5.29
CA GLU A 26 2.95 3.67 5.87
C GLU A 26 1.70 3.03 5.29
N SER A 27 1.66 2.75 3.98
CA SER A 27 0.54 2.07 3.34
C SER A 27 0.28 0.69 3.97
N MET A 28 1.34 -0.13 4.11
CA MET A 28 1.21 -1.47 4.69
C MET A 28 0.93 -1.44 6.19
N TYR A 29 1.56 -0.52 6.93
CA TYR A 29 1.29 -0.33 8.35
C TYR A 29 -0.17 0.06 8.59
N ARG A 30 -0.68 1.03 7.83
CA ARG A 30 -2.05 1.50 7.98
C ARG A 30 -3.05 0.43 7.55
N ALA A 31 -2.75 -0.35 6.52
CA ALA A 31 -3.56 -1.53 6.15
C ALA A 31 -3.78 -2.48 7.35
N SER A 32 -2.73 -2.75 8.13
CA SER A 32 -2.81 -3.56 9.35
C SER A 32 -3.45 -2.82 10.53
N ALA A 33 -2.92 -1.66 10.89
CA ALA A 33 -3.24 -0.99 12.15
C ALA A 33 -4.57 -0.21 12.12
N ILE A 34 -4.85 0.45 10.99
CA ILE A 34 -6.00 1.33 10.79
C ILE A 34 -7.12 0.57 10.11
N PHE A 35 -6.84 -0.06 8.97
CA PHE A 35 -7.85 -0.77 8.19
C PHE A 35 -8.23 -2.15 8.75
N LYS A 36 -7.45 -2.65 9.74
CA LYS A 36 -7.64 -3.97 10.36
C LYS A 36 -7.73 -5.09 9.33
N ALA A 37 -7.07 -4.92 8.19
CA ALA A 37 -6.98 -5.97 7.19
C ALA A 37 -6.12 -7.12 7.74
N HIS A 38 -6.50 -8.35 7.40
CA HIS A 38 -5.73 -9.54 7.73
C HIS A 38 -5.09 -10.13 6.47
N SER A 39 -5.90 -10.33 5.43
CA SER A 39 -5.50 -10.92 4.16
C SER A 39 -5.69 -9.91 3.04
N ILE A 40 -4.62 -9.61 2.28
CA ILE A 40 -4.63 -8.54 1.27
C ILE A 40 -3.93 -8.93 -0.03
N VAL A 41 -4.46 -8.40 -1.12
CA VAL A 41 -3.80 -8.40 -2.43
C VAL A 41 -3.28 -6.99 -2.72
N VAL A 42 -1.97 -6.83 -2.81
CA VAL A 42 -1.35 -5.55 -3.15
C VAL A 42 -1.12 -5.47 -4.65
N VAL A 43 -1.78 -4.52 -5.30
CA VAL A 43 -1.58 -4.19 -6.71
C VAL A 43 -0.69 -2.96 -6.81
N THR A 44 0.53 -3.09 -7.33
CA THR A 44 1.45 -1.96 -7.48
C THR A 44 2.50 -2.22 -8.57
N GLN A 45 3.33 -1.22 -8.85
CA GLN A 45 4.42 -1.33 -9.81
C GLN A 45 5.47 -2.34 -9.32
N ARG A 46 6.13 -3.06 -10.25
CA ARG A 46 7.04 -4.17 -9.92
C ARG A 46 8.12 -3.86 -8.88
N TYR A 47 8.55 -2.59 -8.75
CA TYR A 47 9.67 -2.19 -7.90
C TYR A 47 9.23 -1.95 -6.46
N HIS A 48 7.96 -1.61 -6.25
CA HIS A 48 7.37 -1.54 -4.92
C HIS A 48 6.89 -2.92 -4.45
N LEU A 49 6.54 -3.82 -5.38
CA LEU A 49 5.84 -5.06 -5.07
C LEU A 49 6.57 -5.93 -4.03
N ALA A 50 7.86 -6.22 -4.24
CA ALA A 50 8.63 -7.05 -3.32
C ALA A 50 8.73 -6.40 -1.93
N ARG A 51 8.88 -5.07 -1.87
CA ARG A 51 8.92 -4.31 -0.62
C ARG A 51 7.57 -4.36 0.10
N SER A 52 6.47 -4.13 -0.61
CA SER A 52 5.13 -4.17 -0.02
C SER A 52 4.84 -5.53 0.59
N ILE A 53 5.14 -6.62 -0.13
CA ILE A 53 4.94 -7.99 0.37
C ILE A 53 5.77 -8.23 1.63
N TYR A 54 7.06 -7.88 1.62
CA TYR A 54 7.94 -8.05 2.77
C TYR A 54 7.44 -7.28 3.99
N ILE A 55 7.15 -5.98 3.83
CA ILE A 55 6.70 -5.13 4.93
C ILE A 55 5.37 -5.62 5.49
N GLY A 56 4.40 -5.98 4.65
CA GLY A 56 3.10 -6.44 5.12
C GLY A 56 3.20 -7.74 5.94
N ARG A 57 4.00 -8.70 5.48
CA ARG A 57 4.24 -9.94 6.24
C ARG A 57 4.91 -9.68 7.59
N GLU A 58 5.89 -8.78 7.64
CA GLU A 58 6.51 -8.33 8.89
C GLU A 58 5.53 -7.63 9.85
N LEU A 59 4.42 -7.10 9.32
CA LEU A 59 3.34 -6.48 10.09
C LEU A 59 2.19 -7.45 10.40
N GLY A 60 2.38 -8.74 10.15
CA GLY A 60 1.41 -9.80 10.45
C GLY A 60 0.28 -9.95 9.43
N LEU A 61 0.40 -9.37 8.23
CA LEU A 61 -0.56 -9.52 7.15
C LEU A 61 -0.26 -10.77 6.31
N ASP A 62 -1.32 -11.43 5.85
CA ASP A 62 -1.24 -12.42 4.77
C ASP A 62 -1.31 -11.69 3.42
N VAL A 63 -0.20 -11.66 2.69
CA VAL A 63 -0.02 -10.77 1.53
C VAL A 63 0.31 -11.52 0.26
N TRP A 64 -0.52 -11.29 -0.76
CA TRP A 64 -0.24 -11.58 -2.16
C TRP A 64 0.02 -10.29 -2.94
N GLY A 65 0.79 -10.37 -4.01
CA GLY A 65 1.15 -9.21 -4.82
C GLY A 65 0.88 -9.44 -6.29
N ILE A 66 0.29 -8.43 -6.94
CA ILE A 66 0.08 -8.38 -8.39
C ILE A 66 0.83 -7.15 -8.93
N ALA A 67 1.70 -7.39 -9.91
CA ALA A 67 2.33 -6.31 -10.64
C ALA A 67 1.32 -5.63 -11.56
N SER A 68 1.11 -4.32 -11.43
CA SER A 68 0.23 -3.58 -12.33
C SER A 68 0.80 -3.59 -13.76
N GLY A 69 -0.01 -3.98 -14.74
CA GLY A 69 0.37 -4.00 -16.15
C GLY A 69 0.31 -2.59 -16.76
N GLY A 70 1.47 -2.04 -17.13
CA GLY A 70 1.56 -0.76 -17.83
C GLY A 70 2.95 -0.56 -18.44
N ASN A 71 3.02 -0.71 -19.77
CA ASN A 71 4.11 -0.43 -20.72
C ASN A 71 5.52 -1.00 -20.39
N ASN A 72 6.30 -1.26 -21.44
CA ASN A 72 7.63 -1.87 -21.39
C ASN A 72 8.68 -1.03 -20.63
N TYR A 73 8.57 -0.97 -19.31
CA TYR A 73 9.55 -0.34 -18.42
C TYR A 73 10.66 -1.29 -17.99
N SER A 74 10.71 -2.56 -18.43
CA SER A 74 11.62 -3.57 -17.85
C SER A 74 13.11 -3.18 -17.84
N GLN A 75 13.58 -2.46 -18.86
CA GLN A 75 14.97 -1.98 -18.95
C GLN A 75 15.19 -0.65 -18.21
N GLN A 76 14.19 0.23 -18.19
CA GLN A 76 14.20 1.49 -17.42
C GLN A 76 14.12 1.21 -15.92
N PHE A 77 13.24 0.30 -15.53
CA PHE A 77 13.03 -0.25 -14.19
C PHE A 77 14.30 -0.75 -13.51
N LYS A 78 15.12 -1.56 -14.20
CA LYS A 78 16.39 -2.03 -13.63
C LYS A 78 17.38 -0.89 -13.39
N ARG A 79 17.30 0.19 -14.18
CA ARG A 79 18.12 1.39 -14.02
C ARG A 79 17.58 2.26 -12.89
N ASP A 80 16.28 2.51 -12.86
CA ASP A 80 15.58 3.30 -11.84
C ASP A 80 15.68 2.64 -10.45
N VAL A 81 15.57 1.32 -10.36
CA VAL A 81 15.78 0.57 -9.11
C VAL A 81 17.23 0.69 -8.63
N ARG A 82 18.22 0.67 -9.53
CA ARG A 82 19.62 0.89 -9.16
C ARG A 82 19.87 2.32 -8.71
N GLU A 83 19.38 3.29 -9.47
CA GLU A 83 19.51 4.71 -9.14
C GLU A 83 18.78 5.04 -7.83
N TRP A 84 17.67 4.37 -7.54
CA TRP A 84 16.93 4.48 -6.28
C TRP A 84 17.68 3.80 -5.13
N ILE A 85 18.13 2.54 -5.26
CA ILE A 85 18.94 1.86 -4.22
C ILE A 85 20.21 2.66 -3.90
N ALA A 86 20.85 3.25 -4.92
CA ALA A 86 22.04 4.07 -4.75
C ALA A 86 21.73 5.45 -4.14
N ARG A 87 20.51 5.99 -4.31
CA ARG A 87 20.09 7.28 -3.75
C ARG A 87 19.39 7.18 -2.40
N THR A 88 18.92 5.99 -2.03
CA THR A 88 17.96 5.87 -0.95
C THR A 88 18.59 5.39 0.35
N LYS A 89 18.99 6.40 1.11
CA LYS A 89 19.11 6.42 2.59
C LYS A 89 17.85 5.88 3.31
N ASP A 90 16.73 5.64 2.62
CA ASP A 90 15.43 5.20 3.17
C ASP A 90 15.25 3.67 3.31
N PHE A 91 16.17 2.83 2.84
CA PHE A 91 16.15 1.40 3.22
C PHE A 91 16.31 1.21 4.74
N VAL A 92 16.94 2.21 5.37
CA VAL A 92 17.09 2.31 6.82
C VAL A 92 15.74 2.37 7.53
N GLN A 93 14.69 2.97 6.95
CA GLN A 93 13.37 3.03 7.59
C GLN A 93 12.68 1.65 7.65
N VAL A 94 12.97 0.76 6.70
CA VAL A 94 12.45 -0.62 6.71
C VAL A 94 13.05 -1.43 7.87
N VAL A 95 14.30 -1.15 8.24
CA VAL A 95 14.99 -1.79 9.38
C VAL A 95 14.64 -1.11 10.70
N ILE A 96 14.58 0.22 10.72
CA ILE A 96 14.31 1.01 11.93
C ILE A 96 12.85 0.83 12.40
N LYS A 97 11.94 0.36 11.54
CA LYS A 97 10.50 0.18 11.85
C LYS A 97 9.94 1.36 12.68
N PRO A 98 10.18 2.63 12.28
CA PRO A 98 9.71 3.75 13.08
C PRO A 98 8.19 3.64 13.19
N LYS A 99 7.65 3.82 14.40
CA LYS A 99 6.20 3.91 14.59
C LYS A 99 5.73 5.10 13.74
N PRO A 100 4.80 4.90 12.78
CA PRO A 100 4.32 5.99 11.96
C PRO A 100 3.67 7.06 12.83
N LYS A 101 3.85 8.31 12.43
CA LYS A 101 3.58 9.50 13.25
C LYS A 101 2.08 9.79 13.43
N TYR A 102 1.20 9.13 12.68
CA TYR A 102 -0.24 9.41 12.69
C TYR A 102 -1.10 8.15 12.84
N LEU A 103 -1.77 8.10 14.00
CA LEU A 103 -2.79 7.16 14.43
C LEU A 103 -4.17 7.80 14.18
N GLY A 104 -4.58 7.87 12.90
CA GLY A 104 -5.98 8.17 12.61
C GLY A 104 -6.93 7.20 13.34
N PRO A 105 -8.24 7.48 13.40
CA PRO A 105 -9.19 6.52 13.94
C PRO A 105 -9.06 5.17 13.24
N VAL A 106 -9.30 4.08 13.96
CA VAL A 106 -9.39 2.75 13.37
C VAL A 106 -10.61 2.71 12.46
N ILE A 107 -10.43 2.18 11.26
CA ILE A 107 -11.38 2.16 10.14
C ILE A 107 -11.47 0.72 9.65
N PRO A 108 -12.18 -0.18 10.34
CA PRO A 108 -12.23 -1.58 9.94
C PRO A 108 -12.86 -1.76 8.55
N ILE A 109 -12.26 -2.61 7.71
CA ILE A 109 -12.78 -2.90 6.35
C ILE A 109 -14.12 -3.66 6.33
N ASP A 110 -14.59 -4.17 7.47
CA ASP A 110 -15.95 -4.73 7.64
C ASP A 110 -17.02 -3.65 7.89
N GLY A 111 -16.62 -2.38 7.98
CA GLY A 111 -17.48 -1.22 8.08
C GLY A 111 -18.00 -0.71 6.72
N ASN A 112 -18.25 0.59 6.63
CA ASN A 112 -18.78 1.23 5.41
C ASN A 112 -17.87 2.40 4.97
N GLY A 113 -17.17 2.21 3.86
CA GLY A 113 -16.21 3.15 3.28
C GLY A 113 -16.79 4.47 2.74
N THR A 114 -18.11 4.68 2.84
CA THR A 114 -18.75 5.99 2.54
C THR A 114 -18.87 6.91 3.75
N ILE A 115 -18.90 6.35 4.96
CA ILE A 115 -19.13 7.10 6.20
C ILE A 115 -17.90 7.94 6.57
N GLU A 116 -16.73 7.51 6.10
CA GLU A 116 -15.42 8.06 6.49
C GLU A 116 -14.90 9.13 5.53
N ASN A 117 -15.63 9.40 4.44
CA ASN A 117 -15.32 10.45 3.47
C ASN A 117 -15.91 11.83 3.85
N ARG A 118 -16.17 12.10 5.13
CA ARG A 118 -16.69 13.38 5.65
C ARG A 118 -15.62 14.20 6.37
#